data_AF-A0A7X8QXE9-F1
#
_entry.id   AF-A0A7X8QXE9-F1
#
_cell.length_a   1.000
_cell.length_b   1.000
_cell.length_c   1.000
_cell.angle_alpha   90.00
_cell.angle_beta   90.00
_cell.angle_gamma   90.00
#
_symmetry.space_group_name_H-M   'P 1'
#
loop_
_entity.id
_entity.type
_entity.pdbx_description
1 polymer ?
#
loop_
_entity_poly.entity_id
_entity_poly.type
_entity_poly.pdbx_seq_one_letter_code
_entity_poly.pdbx_strand_id
1 'polypeptide(L)'
;MKTKRIYGILSALALTLCLAATAQARVQLPSTGKAAAQISAPSLTPTAVQPSPKKARPAQWTVMVYLNGNSNLAPDTLRIVDEMERIGSSADMQLVAHITRRGDQLREPAPYVQTESGLIVPSHQIIEPDDVTGGTYRYHVLKDKLDGSVSSMPLYAAGDPGSSATLLDFVKWAKAAYPARHYMLMIYGHGAGMMGTSASDEAGGGSSMTIPDLAFALRGAGGVDVLFFYSCLMQMAEVSARLDGAAKVILGSETSMLTGVPFESMFQAVHDNLSQDAQGVGAAIFSEVANNDTRLGGTDPVFALSVVKPSGIRKVIPALNAYVSAVMKAQDLDSALAARDNV
;
A
#
# COMPACT_ATOMS: atom_id res chain seq x y z
N MET A 1 -44.99 -43.61 -15.42
CA MET A 1 -43.70 -43.64 -14.70
C MET A 1 -42.73 -42.65 -15.34
N LYS A 2 -42.42 -41.59 -14.59
CA LYS A 2 -41.25 -40.67 -14.62
C LYS A 2 -40.79 -40.05 -15.96
N THR A 3 -41.27 -38.82 -16.15
CA THR A 3 -40.70 -37.70 -16.90
C THR A 3 -39.29 -37.32 -16.41
N LYS A 4 -38.37 -37.00 -17.32
CA LYS A 4 -37.19 -36.16 -17.03
C LYS A 4 -37.21 -34.96 -17.98
N ARG A 5 -37.56 -33.81 -17.41
CA ARG A 5 -37.36 -32.47 -17.95
C ARG A 5 -35.91 -32.08 -17.71
N ILE A 6 -35.19 -31.63 -18.74
CA ILE A 6 -33.95 -30.86 -18.60
C ILE A 6 -34.34 -29.44 -18.97
N TYR A 7 -34.49 -28.58 -17.95
CA TYR A 7 -34.52 -27.14 -18.11
C TYR A 7 -33.08 -26.65 -17.98
N GLY A 8 -32.52 -26.15 -19.08
CA GLY A 8 -31.37 -25.24 -19.03
C GLY A 8 -31.88 -23.90 -18.54
N ILE A 9 -31.42 -23.47 -17.37
CA ILE A 9 -31.70 -22.14 -16.85
C ILE A 9 -30.66 -21.19 -17.44
N LEU A 10 -31.12 -20.36 -18.37
CA LEU A 10 -30.49 -19.09 -18.71
C LEU A 10 -30.53 -18.20 -17.46
N SER A 11 -29.36 -17.78 -16.97
CA SER A 11 -29.24 -16.62 -16.09
C SER A 11 -28.75 -15.46 -16.94
N ALA A 12 -29.70 -14.64 -17.38
CA ALA A 12 -29.47 -13.37 -18.04
C ALA A 12 -28.87 -12.37 -17.04
N LEU A 13 -27.66 -11.87 -17.33
CA LEU A 13 -27.10 -10.71 -16.64
C LEU A 13 -27.76 -9.46 -17.24
N ALA A 14 -28.70 -8.87 -16.50
CA ALA A 14 -29.33 -7.62 -16.87
C ALA A 14 -28.34 -6.47 -16.68
N LEU A 15 -27.87 -5.90 -17.80
CA LEU A 15 -27.09 -4.68 -17.84
C LEU A 15 -28.05 -3.50 -17.60
N THR A 16 -28.11 -2.97 -16.38
CA THR A 16 -28.90 -1.78 -16.08
C THR A 16 -28.19 -0.54 -16.63
N LEU A 17 -28.58 -0.10 -17.82
CA LEU A 17 -28.24 1.22 -18.36
C LEU A 17 -28.87 2.30 -17.46
N CYS A 18 -28.05 3.06 -16.73
CA CYS A 18 -28.48 4.34 -16.19
C CYS A 18 -28.38 5.40 -17.30
N LEU A 19 -29.52 5.72 -17.92
CA LEU A 19 -29.67 6.94 -18.72
C LEU A 19 -29.42 8.15 -17.82
N ALA A 20 -28.36 8.91 -18.10
CA ALA A 20 -28.16 10.23 -17.53
C ALA A 20 -29.20 11.19 -18.13
N ALA A 21 -30.24 11.49 -17.36
CA ALA A 21 -31.14 12.59 -17.65
C ALA A 21 -30.36 13.92 -17.51
N THR A 22 -30.31 14.69 -18.59
CA THR A 22 -29.76 16.04 -18.62
C THR A 22 -30.66 16.97 -17.79
N ALA A 23 -30.27 17.23 -16.54
CA ALA A 23 -30.76 18.37 -15.78
C ALA A 23 -29.71 19.48 -15.84
N GLN A 24 -30.01 20.53 -16.60
CA GLN A 24 -29.24 21.78 -16.57
C GLN A 24 -29.41 22.44 -15.18
N ALA A 25 -28.52 22.12 -14.25
CA ALA A 25 -28.33 22.93 -13.05
C ALA A 25 -27.22 23.95 -13.35
N ARG A 26 -27.60 25.22 -13.51
CA ARG A 26 -26.66 26.34 -13.51
C ARG A 26 -25.88 26.31 -12.20
N VAL A 27 -24.58 26.03 -12.27
CA VAL A 27 -23.67 26.27 -11.15
C VAL A 27 -23.48 27.78 -11.04
N GLN A 28 -24.15 28.37 -10.06
CA GLN A 28 -23.94 29.76 -9.67
C GLN A 28 -22.72 29.78 -8.75
N LEU A 29 -21.58 30.25 -9.27
CA LEU A 29 -20.37 30.48 -8.47
C LEU A 29 -20.69 31.54 -7.40
N PRO A 30 -20.48 31.26 -6.10
CA PRO A 30 -20.59 32.29 -5.07
C PRO A 30 -19.51 33.35 -5.31
N SER A 31 -19.95 34.59 -5.29
CA SER A 31 -19.13 35.79 -5.41
C SER A 31 -18.10 35.90 -4.28
N THR A 32 -16.96 36.47 -4.68
CA THR A 32 -15.83 36.88 -3.86
C THR A 32 -16.22 37.50 -2.52
N GLY A 33 -15.68 36.99 -1.42
CA GLY A 33 -15.67 37.71 -0.15
C GLY A 33 -15.64 36.82 1.08
N LYS A 34 -14.47 36.24 1.40
CA LYS A 34 -14.03 36.02 2.78
C LYS A 34 -12.54 35.69 2.81
N ALA A 35 -11.87 36.29 3.78
CA ALA A 35 -10.44 36.49 3.91
C ALA A 35 -9.60 35.23 3.68
N ALA A 36 -8.44 35.42 3.05
CA ALA A 36 -7.32 34.49 3.07
C ALA A 36 -6.91 34.26 4.53
N ALA A 37 -7.41 33.18 5.14
CA ALA A 37 -6.84 32.64 6.35
C ALA A 37 -5.52 31.98 5.96
N GLN A 38 -4.39 32.58 6.36
CA GLN A 38 -3.11 31.89 6.37
C GLN A 38 -3.27 30.61 7.21
N ILE A 39 -3.27 29.46 6.54
CA ILE A 39 -3.16 28.17 7.22
C ILE A 39 -1.71 28.06 7.66
N SER A 40 -1.43 28.49 8.89
CA SER A 40 -0.18 28.17 9.56
C SER A 40 -0.14 26.65 9.75
N ALA A 41 0.82 26.00 9.08
CA ALA A 41 1.11 24.59 9.33
C ALA A 41 1.41 24.40 10.84
N PRO A 42 0.86 23.37 11.50
CA PRO A 42 1.25 23.07 12.86
C PRO A 42 2.75 22.75 12.87
N SER A 43 3.49 23.48 13.71
CA SER A 43 4.89 23.21 13.97
C SER A 43 5.02 21.84 14.64
N LEU A 44 5.38 20.82 13.85
CA LEU A 44 5.79 19.52 14.38
C LEU A 44 7.10 19.73 15.14
N THR A 45 7.04 19.67 16.48
CA THR A 45 8.25 19.55 17.29
C THR A 45 8.93 18.22 16.94
N PRO A 46 10.22 18.21 16.57
CA PRO A 46 10.93 16.96 16.33
C PRO A 46 10.88 16.11 17.58
N THR A 47 10.20 14.96 17.54
CA THR A 47 10.32 13.95 18.60
C THR A 47 11.80 13.63 18.75
N ALA A 48 12.32 13.73 19.97
CA ALA A 48 13.72 13.49 20.27
C ALA A 48 14.20 12.17 19.66
N VAL A 49 15.09 12.28 18.69
CA VAL A 49 15.84 11.13 18.14
C VAL A 49 16.66 10.59 19.30
N GLN A 50 16.40 9.36 19.74
CA GLN A 50 17.30 8.69 20.67
C GLN A 50 18.70 8.67 20.02
N PRO A 51 19.76 9.06 20.75
CA PRO A 51 21.08 9.18 20.16
C PRO A 51 21.56 7.81 19.67
N SER A 52 21.69 7.67 18.34
CA SER A 52 22.35 6.52 17.74
C SER A 52 23.79 6.42 18.28
N PRO A 53 24.28 5.23 18.65
CA PRO A 53 25.68 5.07 19.06
C PRO A 53 26.61 5.39 17.87
N LYS A 54 27.75 6.06 18.17
CA LYS A 54 28.93 6.37 17.32
C LYS A 54 28.83 5.98 15.84
N LYS A 55 28.84 6.96 14.92
CA LYS A 55 29.06 6.86 13.44
C LYS A 55 29.21 5.42 12.92
N ALA A 56 28.14 4.64 13.00
CA ALA A 56 28.10 3.30 12.45
C ALA A 56 28.10 3.43 10.93
N ARG A 57 28.74 2.48 10.24
CA ARG A 57 28.61 2.38 8.77
C ARG A 57 27.11 2.31 8.44
N PRO A 58 26.63 2.99 7.39
CA PRO A 58 25.26 2.82 6.92
C PRO A 58 24.96 1.33 6.69
N ALA A 59 23.75 0.90 7.06
CA ALA A 59 23.24 -0.42 6.74
C ALA A 59 23.18 -0.63 5.21
N GLN A 60 23.05 -1.87 4.74
CA GLN A 60 22.73 -2.10 3.33
C GLN A 60 21.32 -1.59 3.02
N TRP A 61 20.36 -1.95 3.88
CA TRP A 61 18.95 -1.61 3.69
C TRP A 61 18.34 -1.00 4.96
N THR A 62 17.51 0.02 4.77
CA THR A 62 16.49 0.42 5.76
C THR A 62 15.12 0.15 5.15
N VAL A 63 14.36 -0.74 5.78
CA VAL A 63 12.99 -1.08 5.42
C VAL A 63 12.04 -0.29 6.31
N MET A 64 11.27 0.58 5.70
CA MET A 64 10.26 1.44 6.33
C MET A 64 8.88 0.85 6.08
N VAL A 65 8.09 0.70 7.13
CA VAL A 65 6.74 0.12 7.06
C VAL A 65 5.73 1.14 7.57
N TYR A 66 4.89 1.65 6.67
CA TYR A 66 3.89 2.67 6.97
C TYR A 66 2.50 2.04 7.05
N LEU A 67 1.99 1.91 8.27
CA LEU A 67 0.81 1.12 8.64
C LEU A 67 -0.34 2.05 9.02
N ASN A 68 -1.36 2.10 8.16
CA ASN A 68 -2.60 2.81 8.49
C ASN A 68 -3.63 1.87 9.12
N GLY A 69 -3.58 1.76 10.45
CA GLY A 69 -4.57 1.08 11.27
C GLY A 69 -5.68 1.99 11.75
N ASN A 70 -5.83 3.20 11.18
CA ASN A 70 -7.02 4.03 11.41
C ASN A 70 -8.19 3.57 10.51
N SER A 71 -8.39 2.27 10.47
CA SER A 71 -9.37 1.59 9.65
C SER A 71 -9.67 0.21 10.23
N ASN A 72 -10.56 -0.55 9.59
CA ASN A 72 -10.77 -1.97 9.86
C ASN A 72 -9.51 -2.86 9.69
N LEU A 73 -8.39 -2.29 9.25
CA LEU A 73 -7.08 -2.94 9.19
C LEU A 73 -6.27 -2.79 10.49
N ALA A 74 -6.81 -2.13 11.52
CA ALA A 74 -6.14 -1.92 12.81
C ALA A 74 -5.51 -3.19 13.41
N PRO A 75 -6.21 -4.34 13.47
CA PRO A 75 -5.67 -5.56 14.09
C PRO A 75 -4.37 -6.04 13.43
N ASP A 76 -4.28 -5.93 12.10
CA ASP A 76 -3.13 -6.39 11.33
C ASP A 76 -1.87 -5.55 11.55
N THR A 77 -2.04 -4.28 11.92
CA THR A 77 -0.90 -3.37 12.07
C THR A 77 0.04 -3.77 13.20
N LEU A 78 -0.49 -4.29 14.32
CA LEU A 78 0.33 -4.84 15.40
C LEU A 78 0.99 -6.15 15.00
N ARG A 79 0.22 -7.02 14.34
CA ARG A 79 0.72 -8.30 13.84
C ARG A 79 1.90 -8.15 12.91
N ILE A 80 1.85 -7.17 12.00
CA ILE A 80 2.97 -6.88 11.10
C ILE A 80 4.22 -6.51 11.89
N VAL A 81 4.09 -5.75 12.98
CA VAL A 81 5.24 -5.38 13.82
C VAL A 81 5.81 -6.60 14.56
N ASP A 82 4.98 -7.46 15.13
CA ASP A 82 5.41 -8.72 15.77
C ASP A 82 6.11 -9.66 14.77
N GLU A 83 5.57 -9.80 13.56
CA GLU A 83 6.23 -10.56 12.49
C GLU A 83 7.56 -9.92 12.04
N MET A 84 7.67 -8.59 12.08
CA MET A 84 8.96 -7.91 11.87
C MET A 84 9.97 -8.24 12.97
N GLU A 85 9.54 -8.44 14.23
CA GLU A 85 10.42 -8.79 15.36
C GLU A 85 11.09 -10.16 15.17
N ARG A 86 10.47 -11.12 14.46
CA ARG A 86 11.15 -12.39 14.15
C ARG A 86 12.44 -12.21 13.36
N ILE A 87 12.49 -11.18 12.52
CA ILE A 87 13.67 -10.83 11.72
C ILE A 87 14.55 -9.84 12.49
N GLY A 88 13.96 -8.72 12.91
CA GLY A 88 14.58 -7.66 13.67
C GLY A 88 15.61 -6.84 12.90
N SER A 89 15.95 -5.67 13.45
CA SER A 89 17.06 -4.85 12.96
C SER A 89 18.42 -5.48 13.29
N SER A 90 19.37 -5.35 12.38
CA SER A 90 20.75 -5.83 12.46
C SER A 90 21.75 -4.73 12.04
N ALA A 91 23.04 -5.04 11.93
CA ALA A 91 24.02 -4.07 11.43
C ALA A 91 23.84 -3.75 9.93
N ASP A 92 23.27 -4.66 9.15
CA ASP A 92 23.13 -4.54 7.69
C ASP A 92 21.70 -4.29 7.21
N MET A 93 20.70 -4.45 8.09
CA MET A 93 19.31 -4.15 7.80
C MET A 93 18.65 -3.43 8.98
N GLN A 94 18.00 -2.29 8.75
CA GLN A 94 17.18 -1.62 9.75
C GLN A 94 15.70 -1.82 9.41
N LEU A 95 14.91 -2.25 10.40
CA LEU A 95 13.46 -2.36 10.30
C LEU A 95 12.82 -1.27 11.14
N VAL A 96 12.05 -0.39 10.50
CA VAL A 96 11.32 0.67 11.18
C VAL A 96 9.88 0.75 10.73
N ALA A 97 8.98 1.03 11.66
CA ALA A 97 7.57 1.17 11.36
C ALA A 97 7.02 2.53 11.81
N HIS A 98 6.01 3.03 11.10
CA HIS A 98 5.14 4.09 11.54
C HIS A 98 3.71 3.57 11.47
N ILE A 99 3.01 3.63 12.59
CA ILE A 99 1.72 2.98 12.78
C ILE A 99 0.74 3.97 13.37
N THR A 100 -0.42 4.09 12.74
CA THR A 100 -1.59 4.72 13.37
C THR A 100 -2.52 3.62 13.87
N ARG A 101 -2.91 3.69 15.14
CA ARG A 101 -3.77 2.70 15.81
C ARG A 101 -5.11 3.32 16.15
N ARG A 102 -6.21 2.67 15.78
CA ARG A 102 -7.53 2.99 16.33
C ARG A 102 -7.84 2.06 17.50
N GLY A 103 -7.79 2.60 18.72
CA GLY A 103 -7.85 1.82 19.95
C GLY A 103 -9.12 0.97 20.11
N ASP A 104 -10.26 1.46 19.63
CA ASP A 104 -11.55 0.78 19.65
C ASP A 104 -11.63 -0.44 18.71
N GLN A 105 -10.73 -0.54 17.74
CA GLN A 105 -10.71 -1.63 16.76
C GLN A 105 -9.54 -2.59 16.87
N LEU A 106 -8.60 -2.35 17.80
CA LEU A 106 -7.46 -3.28 18.00
C LEU A 106 -7.89 -4.67 18.48
N ARG A 107 -9.08 -4.80 19.07
CA ARG A 107 -9.64 -6.06 19.59
C ARG A 107 -10.62 -6.74 18.65
N GLU A 108 -10.92 -6.12 17.52
CA GLU A 108 -11.79 -6.73 16.52
C GLU A 108 -11.03 -7.87 15.82
N PRO A 109 -11.70 -8.98 15.47
CA PRO A 109 -11.06 -10.00 14.67
C PRO A 109 -10.59 -9.38 13.35
N ALA A 110 -9.34 -9.67 12.95
CA ALA A 110 -8.83 -9.25 11.65
C ALA A 110 -9.82 -9.64 10.54
N PRO A 111 -10.04 -8.77 9.53
CA PRO A 111 -11.03 -9.04 8.49
C PRO A 111 -10.72 -10.38 7.81
N TYR A 112 -11.64 -11.33 7.97
CA TYR A 112 -11.56 -12.64 7.32
C TYR A 112 -11.65 -12.46 5.81
N VAL A 113 -10.82 -13.20 5.08
CA VAL A 113 -11.00 -13.37 3.64
C VAL A 113 -11.74 -14.68 3.43
N GLN A 114 -12.98 -14.61 2.94
CA GLN A 114 -13.61 -15.73 2.25
C GLN A 114 -13.17 -15.66 0.79
N THR A 115 -12.42 -16.65 0.32
CA THR A 115 -12.19 -16.82 -1.12
C THR A 115 -13.45 -17.38 -1.80
N GLU A 116 -13.59 -17.25 -3.11
CA GLU A 116 -14.66 -17.91 -3.88
C GLU A 116 -14.65 -19.45 -3.72
N SER A 117 -13.48 -20.02 -3.36
CA SER A 117 -13.31 -21.44 -3.02
C SER A 117 -13.75 -21.80 -1.59
N GLY A 118 -14.29 -20.85 -0.81
CA GLY A 118 -14.76 -21.07 0.56
C GLY A 118 -13.63 -21.25 1.58
N LEU A 119 -12.40 -20.90 1.22
CA LEU A 119 -11.26 -21.01 2.12
C LEU A 119 -11.30 -19.84 3.11
N ILE A 120 -11.38 -20.17 4.39
CA ILE A 120 -11.17 -19.22 5.50
C ILE A 120 -9.67 -19.24 5.77
N VAL A 121 -8.95 -18.19 5.38
CA VAL A 121 -7.59 -17.99 5.91
C VAL A 121 -7.77 -17.67 7.39
N PRO A 122 -7.14 -18.43 8.32
CA PRO A 122 -7.30 -18.17 9.75
C PRO A 122 -6.98 -16.70 10.03
N SER A 123 -7.84 -16.03 10.80
CA SER A 123 -7.43 -14.81 11.47
C SER A 123 -6.26 -15.19 12.37
N HIS A 124 -5.06 -14.78 11.98
CA HIS A 124 -3.86 -15.04 12.77
C HIS A 124 -4.02 -14.32 14.12
N GLN A 125 -3.42 -14.90 15.15
CA GLN A 125 -3.51 -14.56 16.57
C GLN A 125 -3.79 -13.07 16.85
N ILE A 126 -4.85 -12.79 17.62
CA ILE A 126 -5.10 -11.45 18.16
C ILE A 126 -3.90 -11.12 19.05
N ILE A 127 -3.15 -10.07 18.69
CA ILE A 127 -2.19 -9.47 19.60
C ILE A 127 -3.00 -8.70 20.62
N GLU A 128 -3.01 -9.20 21.87
CA GLU A 128 -3.60 -8.48 22.99
C GLU A 128 -2.73 -7.24 23.25
N PRO A 129 -3.17 -6.03 22.87
CA PRO A 129 -2.35 -4.85 23.04
C PRO A 129 -2.18 -4.60 24.55
N ASP A 130 -0.94 -4.41 24.99
CA ASP A 130 -0.63 -3.88 26.31
C ASP A 130 -1.23 -2.47 26.50
N ASP A 131 -1.37 -1.75 25.39
CA ASP A 131 -1.96 -0.42 25.29
C ASP A 131 -3.01 -0.33 24.16
N VAL A 132 -4.27 -0.10 24.55
CA VAL A 132 -5.39 0.17 23.63
C VAL A 132 -5.65 1.67 23.44
N THR A 133 -4.81 2.55 24.01
CA THR A 133 -4.86 3.97 23.71
C THR A 133 -4.40 4.15 22.26
N GLY A 134 -5.37 4.33 21.36
CA GLY A 134 -5.10 4.63 19.96
C GLY A 134 -4.13 5.80 19.82
N GLY A 135 -3.56 5.97 18.63
CA GLY A 135 -2.58 7.01 18.39
C GLY A 135 -1.55 6.61 17.36
N THR A 136 -0.59 7.50 17.14
CA THR A 136 0.44 7.33 16.11
C THR A 136 1.79 7.09 16.76
N TYR A 137 2.48 6.05 16.33
CA TYR A 137 3.73 5.59 16.94
C TYR A 137 4.76 5.27 15.86
N ARG A 138 6.03 5.29 16.26
CA ARG A 138 7.16 4.77 15.48
C ARG A 138 7.85 3.65 16.24
N TYR A 139 8.37 2.68 15.49
CA TYR A 139 9.11 1.55 16.03
C TYR A 139 10.47 1.48 15.37
N HIS A 140 11.50 1.26 16.17
CA HIS A 140 12.72 0.61 15.72
C HIS A 140 12.59 -0.85 16.12
N VAL A 141 12.38 -1.72 15.13
CA VAL A 141 11.98 -3.08 15.41
C VAL A 141 13.21 -3.92 15.72
N LEU A 142 13.29 -4.45 16.92
CA LEU A 142 14.37 -5.31 17.38
C LEU A 142 13.98 -6.77 17.27
N LYS A 143 14.98 -7.65 17.26
CA LYS A 143 14.71 -9.07 17.12
C LYS A 143 14.09 -9.64 18.40
N ASP A 144 12.95 -10.31 18.27
CA ASP A 144 12.30 -11.09 19.34
C ASP A 144 11.64 -12.37 18.78
N LYS A 145 11.09 -13.20 19.67
CA LYS A 145 10.29 -14.39 19.36
C LYS A 145 8.85 -13.97 19.01
N LEU A 146 8.19 -14.77 18.17
CA LEU A 146 6.76 -14.62 17.88
C LEU A 146 5.95 -15.21 19.04
N ASP A 147 5.62 -14.39 20.02
CA ASP A 147 4.78 -14.79 21.14
C ASP A 147 3.44 -14.05 21.19
N GLY A 148 3.11 -13.29 20.14
CA GLY A 148 1.88 -12.52 20.05
C GLY A 148 1.93 -11.23 20.85
N SER A 149 3.14 -10.70 21.10
CA SER A 149 3.36 -9.42 21.76
C SER A 149 4.40 -8.58 21.01
N VAL A 150 4.29 -7.25 21.06
CA VAL A 150 5.28 -6.35 20.48
C VAL A 150 6.22 -5.89 21.59
N SER A 151 7.47 -6.34 21.54
CA SER A 151 8.48 -6.04 22.56
C SER A 151 9.23 -4.72 22.31
N SER A 152 9.28 -4.29 21.04
CA SER A 152 9.94 -3.06 20.62
C SER A 152 9.22 -1.84 21.18
N MET A 153 9.93 -0.99 21.92
CA MET A 153 9.34 0.15 22.60
C MET A 153 8.80 1.20 21.61
N PRO A 154 7.54 1.65 21.73
CA PRO A 154 7.01 2.73 20.91
C PRO A 154 7.76 4.04 21.15
N LEU A 155 7.99 4.78 20.06
CA LEU A 155 8.26 6.20 20.08
C LEU A 155 6.98 6.94 19.70
N TYR A 156 6.50 7.82 20.57
CA TYR A 156 5.35 8.65 20.25
C TYR A 156 5.59 9.45 18.96
N ALA A 157 4.60 9.42 18.09
CA ALA A 157 4.55 10.22 16.89
C ALA A 157 3.19 10.94 16.83
N ALA A 158 3.05 11.80 15.83
CA ALA A 158 1.80 12.48 15.55
C ALA A 158 1.66 12.58 14.04
N GLY A 159 0.43 12.77 13.60
CA GLY A 159 0.12 12.98 12.20
C GLY A 159 -0.96 12.03 11.71
N ASP A 160 -1.68 12.53 10.72
CA ASP A 160 -2.70 11.81 10.00
C ASP A 160 -2.06 10.80 9.03
N PRO A 161 -2.39 9.50 9.09
CA PRO A 161 -1.81 8.50 8.19
C PRO A 161 -2.15 8.72 6.72
N GLY A 162 -3.22 9.44 6.39
CA GLY A 162 -3.58 9.84 5.02
C GLY A 162 -2.85 11.09 4.50
N SER A 163 -2.04 11.76 5.34
CA SER A 163 -1.39 13.02 4.98
C SER A 163 0.00 12.83 4.37
N SER A 164 0.30 13.56 3.28
CA SER A 164 1.65 13.62 2.71
C SER A 164 2.70 14.18 3.68
N ALA A 165 2.30 15.07 4.60
CA ALA A 165 3.21 15.64 5.59
C ALA A 165 3.69 14.57 6.57
N THR A 166 2.78 13.71 7.05
CA THR A 166 3.10 12.60 7.96
C THR A 166 4.06 11.60 7.30
N LEU A 167 3.78 11.23 6.04
CA LEU A 167 4.66 10.32 5.31
C LEU A 167 6.04 10.93 5.04
N LEU A 168 6.09 12.20 4.60
CA LEU A 168 7.33 12.93 4.37
C LEU A 168 8.19 12.97 5.64
N ASP A 169 7.56 13.29 6.78
CA ASP A 169 8.23 13.34 8.08
C ASP A 169 8.77 11.94 8.47
N PHE A 170 7.97 10.89 8.31
CA PHE A 170 8.41 9.53 8.61
C PHE A 170 9.60 9.10 7.76
N VAL A 171 9.55 9.28 6.45
CA VAL A 171 10.65 8.85 5.56
C VAL A 171 11.93 9.65 5.87
N LYS A 172 11.81 10.96 6.15
CA LYS A 172 12.97 11.77 6.55
C LYS A 172 13.55 11.34 7.90
N TRP A 173 12.70 11.11 8.89
CA TRP A 173 13.11 10.61 10.20
C TRP A 173 13.83 9.27 10.07
N ALA A 174 13.25 8.32 9.33
CA ALA A 174 13.83 6.99 9.14
C ALA A 174 15.21 7.07 8.48
N LYS A 175 15.36 7.88 7.42
CA LYS A 175 16.65 8.08 6.74
C LYS A 175 17.70 8.73 7.64
N ALA A 176 17.30 9.68 8.49
CA ALA A 176 18.20 10.38 9.38
C ALA A 176 18.64 9.52 10.58
N ALA A 177 17.71 8.80 11.21
CA ALA A 177 17.97 7.96 12.37
C ALA A 177 18.64 6.62 11.98
N TYR A 178 18.31 6.08 10.80
CA TYR A 178 18.74 4.78 10.31
C TYR A 178 19.30 4.89 8.89
N PRO A 179 20.50 5.48 8.73
CA PRO A 179 21.11 5.66 7.42
C PRO A 179 21.46 4.32 6.78
N ALA A 180 21.14 4.17 5.49
CA ALA A 180 21.42 2.97 4.70
C ALA A 180 21.79 3.32 3.26
N ARG A 181 22.32 2.34 2.53
CA ARG A 181 22.62 2.47 1.09
C ARG A 181 21.36 2.44 0.24
N HIS A 182 20.38 1.64 0.65
CA HIS A 182 19.10 1.49 -0.01
C HIS A 182 17.93 1.64 0.97
N TYR A 183 16.82 2.16 0.45
CA TYR A 183 15.61 2.40 1.22
C TYR A 183 14.41 1.70 0.58
N MET A 184 13.76 0.82 1.33
CA MET A 184 12.48 0.24 0.98
C MET A 184 11.38 0.93 1.79
N LEU A 185 10.25 1.25 1.17
CA LEU A 185 9.03 1.68 1.84
C LEU A 185 7.90 0.73 1.48
N MET A 186 7.26 0.14 2.50
CA MET A 186 5.99 -0.54 2.37
C MET A 186 4.86 0.38 2.86
N ILE A 187 3.80 0.52 2.07
CA ILE A 187 2.56 1.18 2.48
C ILE A 187 1.50 0.10 2.66
N TYR A 188 0.96 0.00 3.87
CA TYR A 188 -0.11 -0.90 4.23
C TYR A 188 -1.35 -0.09 4.65
N GLY A 189 -2.46 -0.38 4.00
CA GLY A 189 -3.73 0.32 4.18
C GLY A 189 -4.65 0.11 2.99
N HIS A 190 -5.80 0.78 3.00
CA HIS A 190 -6.72 0.79 1.87
C HIS A 190 -6.09 1.40 0.62
N GLY A 191 -6.40 0.83 -0.54
CA GLY A 191 -5.97 1.33 -1.84
C GLY A 191 -7.15 1.54 -2.78
N ALA A 192 -7.07 2.59 -3.59
CA ALA A 192 -8.10 2.97 -4.55
C ALA A 192 -7.47 3.39 -5.89
N GLY A 193 -6.30 2.83 -6.20
CA GLY A 193 -5.56 3.11 -7.42
C GLY A 193 -5.30 4.60 -7.62
N MET A 194 -5.78 5.16 -8.73
CA MET A 194 -5.63 6.58 -9.03
C MET A 194 -6.16 7.54 -7.94
N MET A 195 -7.13 7.09 -7.14
CA MET A 195 -7.73 7.92 -6.11
C MET A 195 -6.85 8.05 -4.86
N GLY A 196 -5.90 7.13 -4.66
CA GLY A 196 -4.98 7.19 -3.53
C GLY A 196 -4.84 5.88 -2.76
N THR A 197 -4.18 5.99 -1.61
CA THR A 197 -3.91 4.91 -0.67
C THR A 197 -3.96 5.41 0.77
N SER A 198 -3.81 4.53 1.75
CA SER A 198 -3.80 4.88 3.17
C SER A 198 -5.07 5.64 3.58
N ALA A 199 -6.24 5.18 3.11
CA ALA A 199 -7.51 5.74 3.52
C ALA A 199 -7.89 5.26 4.93
N SER A 200 -8.35 6.19 5.77
CA SER A 200 -9.03 5.88 7.03
C SER A 200 -10.55 5.74 6.81
N ASP A 201 -11.22 4.96 7.65
CA ASP A 201 -12.68 4.74 7.58
C ASP A 201 -13.44 5.41 8.73
N GLU A 202 -12.87 6.47 9.31
CA GLU A 202 -13.49 7.25 10.38
C GLU A 202 -14.84 7.84 9.98
N ALA A 203 -15.76 7.88 10.95
CA ALA A 203 -17.07 8.52 10.78
C ALA A 203 -16.89 10.01 10.46
N GLY A 204 -17.32 10.43 9.26
CA GLY A 204 -17.18 11.81 8.77
C GLY A 204 -16.37 11.97 7.49
N GLY A 205 -15.82 10.88 6.94
CA GLY A 205 -14.98 10.91 5.75
C GLY A 205 -13.52 10.99 6.16
N GLY A 206 -12.90 9.83 6.37
CA GLY A 206 -11.51 9.71 6.76
C GLY A 206 -10.55 10.33 5.74
N SER A 207 -9.35 10.65 6.21
CA SER A 207 -8.22 11.06 5.38
C SER A 207 -7.78 9.96 4.42
N SER A 208 -7.31 10.34 3.23
CA SER A 208 -6.71 9.44 2.24
C SER A 208 -5.58 10.14 1.51
N MET A 209 -4.50 9.42 1.24
CA MET A 209 -3.33 9.96 0.57
C MET A 209 -3.50 9.86 -0.94
N THR A 210 -3.70 11.00 -1.59
CA THR A 210 -3.78 11.05 -3.06
C THR A 210 -2.44 10.65 -3.69
N ILE A 211 -2.47 10.13 -4.92
CA ILE A 211 -1.23 9.78 -5.64
C ILE A 211 -0.32 11.00 -5.86
N PRO A 212 -0.85 12.21 -6.17
CA PRO A 212 -0.02 13.42 -6.18
C PRO A 212 0.65 13.74 -4.85
N ASP A 213 -0.05 13.57 -3.74
CA ASP A 213 0.47 13.81 -2.38
C ASP A 213 1.56 12.81 -2.00
N LEU A 214 1.35 11.52 -2.31
CA LEU A 214 2.35 10.48 -2.14
C LEU A 214 3.62 10.81 -2.94
N ALA A 215 3.46 11.19 -4.21
CA ALA A 215 4.59 11.52 -5.05
C ALA A 215 5.32 12.80 -4.61
N PHE A 216 4.61 13.77 -3.99
CA PHE A 216 5.22 14.93 -3.35
C PHE A 216 6.05 14.52 -2.13
N ALA A 217 5.46 13.74 -1.21
CA ALA A 217 6.14 13.28 0.00
C ALA A 217 7.41 12.50 -0.31
N LEU A 218 7.33 11.52 -1.21
CA LEU A 218 8.49 10.68 -1.55
C LEU A 218 9.60 11.48 -2.23
N ARG A 219 9.29 12.36 -3.20
CA ARG A 219 10.31 13.21 -3.83
C ARG A 219 10.92 14.18 -2.82
N GLY A 220 10.11 14.76 -1.93
CA GLY A 220 10.56 15.64 -0.85
C GLY A 220 11.48 14.96 0.16
N ALA A 221 11.41 13.63 0.27
CA ALA A 221 12.30 12.80 1.08
C ALA A 221 13.49 12.22 0.30
N GLY A 222 13.68 12.59 -0.97
CA GLY A 222 14.75 12.08 -1.84
C GLY A 222 14.49 10.70 -2.44
N GLY A 223 13.22 10.28 -2.52
CA GLY A 223 12.77 9.04 -3.12
C GLY A 223 13.09 7.78 -2.31
N VAL A 224 12.69 6.61 -2.82
CA VAL A 224 13.03 5.29 -2.27
C VAL A 224 13.53 4.37 -3.38
N ASP A 225 14.27 3.33 -3.02
CA ASP A 225 14.73 2.32 -3.97
C ASP A 225 13.57 1.39 -4.33
N VAL A 226 12.87 0.88 -3.32
CA VAL A 226 11.72 -0.02 -3.46
C VAL A 226 10.51 0.62 -2.79
N LEU A 227 9.41 0.74 -3.53
CA LEU A 227 8.10 1.08 -2.97
C LEU A 227 7.18 -0.12 -3.14
N PHE A 228 6.71 -0.70 -2.03
CA PHE A 228 5.77 -1.79 -2.04
C PHE A 228 4.40 -1.33 -1.53
N PHE A 229 3.39 -1.39 -2.39
CA PHE A 229 2.02 -1.23 -1.99
C PHE A 229 1.43 -2.56 -1.54
N TYR A 230 1.30 -2.72 -0.23
CA TYR A 230 0.40 -3.71 0.37
C TYR A 230 -0.99 -3.06 0.50
N SER A 231 -1.54 -2.67 -0.66
CA SER A 231 -2.81 -1.97 -0.83
C SER A 231 -3.43 -2.36 -2.17
N CYS A 232 -4.76 -2.42 -2.23
CA CYS A 232 -5.48 -2.81 -3.45
C CYS A 232 -5.30 -1.79 -4.58
N LEU A 233 -5.35 -2.27 -5.83
CA LEU A 233 -5.45 -1.47 -7.05
C LEU A 233 -4.25 -0.54 -7.33
N MET A 234 -3.13 -0.69 -6.63
CA MET A 234 -2.02 0.27 -6.71
C MET A 234 -1.10 0.04 -7.91
N GLN A 235 -1.19 -1.11 -8.56
CA GLN A 235 -0.33 -1.48 -9.68
C GLN A 235 -0.83 -0.97 -11.04
N MET A 236 -1.25 0.30 -11.08
CA MET A 236 -1.74 0.98 -12.28
C MET A 236 -0.63 1.73 -13.00
N ALA A 237 -0.78 1.89 -14.33
CA ALA A 237 0.17 2.64 -15.15
C ALA A 237 0.23 4.13 -14.75
N GLU A 238 -0.90 4.72 -14.38
CA GLU A 238 -1.06 6.10 -13.94
C GLU A 238 -0.39 6.35 -12.59
N VAL A 239 -0.53 5.42 -11.66
CA VAL A 239 0.16 5.43 -10.36
C VAL A 239 1.68 5.37 -10.61
N SER A 240 2.13 4.43 -11.43
CA SER A 240 3.54 4.31 -11.83
C SER A 240 4.06 5.57 -12.52
N ALA A 241 3.27 6.17 -13.41
CA ALA A 241 3.60 7.42 -14.09
C ALA A 241 3.83 8.54 -13.09
N ARG A 242 2.93 8.67 -12.11
CA ARG A 242 3.00 9.74 -11.12
C ARG A 242 4.17 9.57 -10.14
N LEU A 243 4.62 8.33 -9.92
CA LEU A 243 5.71 7.96 -9.03
C LEU A 243 7.07 7.80 -9.73
N ASP A 244 7.15 8.07 -11.03
CA ASP A 244 8.43 8.15 -11.74
C ASP A 244 9.35 9.20 -11.11
N GLY A 245 10.58 8.77 -10.79
CA GLY A 245 11.57 9.54 -10.04
C GLY A 245 11.35 9.59 -8.52
N ALA A 246 10.25 9.03 -8.00
CA ALA A 246 10.00 8.89 -6.57
C ALA A 246 10.38 7.51 -6.02
N ALA A 247 10.28 6.47 -6.87
CA ALA A 247 10.74 5.11 -6.58
C ALA A 247 11.52 4.54 -7.77
N LYS A 248 12.53 3.68 -7.52
CA LYS A 248 13.24 2.97 -8.62
C LYS A 248 12.47 1.73 -9.07
N VAL A 249 11.82 1.04 -8.13
CA VAL A 249 10.99 -0.14 -8.36
C VAL A 249 9.70 0.00 -7.54
N ILE A 250 8.57 -0.38 -8.16
CA ILE A 250 7.26 -0.46 -7.50
C ILE A 250 6.76 -1.90 -7.54
N LEU A 251 6.32 -2.38 -6.39
CA LEU A 251 5.61 -3.65 -6.23
C LEU A 251 4.17 -3.36 -5.78
N GLY A 252 3.24 -4.17 -6.21
CA GLY A 252 1.83 -4.03 -5.85
C GLY A 252 0.92 -4.92 -6.68
N SER A 253 -0.37 -4.88 -6.36
CA SER A 253 -1.42 -5.63 -7.06
C SER A 253 -2.29 -4.73 -7.94
N GLU A 254 -2.68 -5.23 -9.13
CA GLU A 254 -3.65 -4.53 -9.99
C GLU A 254 -5.10 -4.73 -9.50
N THR A 255 -5.33 -5.78 -8.70
CA THR A 255 -6.63 -6.15 -8.14
C THR A 255 -6.61 -5.96 -6.62
N SER A 256 -6.91 -7.01 -5.86
CA SER A 256 -6.87 -7.00 -4.41
C SER A 256 -5.47 -7.32 -3.91
N MET A 257 -5.11 -6.72 -2.77
CA MET A 257 -4.08 -7.26 -1.90
C MET A 257 -4.81 -7.84 -0.69
N LEU A 258 -4.91 -9.17 -0.62
CA LEU A 258 -5.61 -9.84 0.46
C LEU A 258 -4.69 -10.03 1.67
N THR A 259 -5.30 -10.10 2.85
CA THR A 259 -4.65 -10.47 4.10
C THR A 259 -4.36 -11.97 4.06
N GLY A 260 -3.13 -12.37 4.38
CA GLY A 260 -2.70 -13.78 4.30
C GLY A 260 -1.26 -14.02 3.80
N VAL A 261 -0.57 -12.98 3.30
CA VAL A 261 0.88 -13.06 3.04
C VAL A 261 1.62 -13.15 4.38
N PRO A 262 2.57 -14.08 4.57
CA PRO A 262 3.40 -14.11 5.77
C PRO A 262 4.40 -12.96 5.67
N PHE A 263 4.16 -11.86 6.38
CA PHE A 263 5.04 -10.69 6.36
C PHE A 263 6.44 -11.04 6.84
N GLU A 264 6.55 -11.95 7.82
CA GLU A 264 7.83 -12.54 8.22
C GLU A 264 8.64 -13.03 7.01
N SER A 265 8.04 -13.86 6.16
CA SER A 265 8.73 -14.45 5.00
C SER A 265 9.17 -13.38 4.00
N MET A 266 8.35 -12.33 3.81
CA MET A 266 8.70 -11.19 2.97
C MET A 266 9.91 -10.43 3.55
N PHE A 267 9.92 -10.14 4.85
CA PHE A 267 11.06 -9.48 5.49
C PHE A 267 12.32 -10.37 5.48
N GLN A 268 12.15 -11.69 5.60
CA GLN A 268 13.22 -12.67 5.44
C GLN A 268 13.79 -12.64 4.01
N ALA A 269 12.95 -12.54 2.99
CA ALA A 269 13.40 -12.40 1.60
C ALA A 269 14.25 -11.15 1.38
N VAL A 270 13.95 -10.03 2.05
CA VAL A 270 14.82 -8.83 2.03
C VAL A 270 16.14 -9.11 2.75
N HIS A 271 16.07 -9.70 3.95
CA HIS A 271 17.25 -10.05 4.76
C HIS A 271 18.24 -10.98 4.03
N ASP A 272 17.73 -11.92 3.25
CA ASP A 272 18.57 -12.87 2.51
C ASP A 272 19.16 -12.29 1.22
N ASN A 273 18.66 -11.11 0.80
CA ASN A 273 19.05 -10.43 -0.43
C ASN A 273 19.67 -9.04 -0.20
N LEU A 274 20.26 -8.79 0.97
CA LEU A 274 20.82 -7.47 1.34
C LEU A 274 21.92 -6.95 0.41
N SER A 275 22.58 -7.83 -0.34
CA SER A 275 23.60 -7.45 -1.34
C SER A 275 23.02 -7.04 -2.69
N GLN A 276 21.74 -7.31 -2.94
CA GLN A 276 21.06 -6.99 -4.18
C GLN A 276 20.67 -5.52 -4.27
N ASP A 277 20.45 -5.05 -5.49
CA ASP A 277 19.88 -3.74 -5.75
C ASP A 277 18.35 -3.74 -5.61
N ALA A 278 17.72 -2.60 -5.91
CA ALA A 278 16.27 -2.44 -5.87
C ALA A 278 15.49 -3.47 -6.70
N GLN A 279 16.02 -3.86 -7.86
CA GLN A 279 15.34 -4.82 -8.72
C GLN A 279 15.49 -6.24 -8.17
N GLY A 280 16.68 -6.59 -7.67
CA GLY A 280 16.92 -7.90 -7.07
C GLY A 280 16.08 -8.11 -5.80
N VAL A 281 16.02 -7.12 -4.90
CA VAL A 281 15.15 -7.18 -3.71
C VAL A 281 13.67 -7.21 -4.10
N GLY A 282 13.24 -6.40 -5.07
CA GLY A 282 11.88 -6.45 -5.58
C GLY A 282 11.50 -7.81 -6.17
N ALA A 283 12.40 -8.44 -6.93
CA ALA A 283 12.18 -9.78 -7.47
C ALA A 283 12.11 -10.85 -6.36
N ALA A 284 12.95 -10.74 -5.33
CA ALA A 284 12.93 -11.67 -4.19
C ALA A 284 11.61 -11.59 -3.42
N ILE A 285 11.12 -10.38 -3.13
CA ILE A 285 9.81 -10.16 -2.51
C ILE A 285 8.69 -10.74 -3.40
N PHE A 286 8.71 -10.44 -4.70
CA PHE A 286 7.73 -10.98 -5.64
C PHE A 286 7.69 -12.51 -5.62
N SER A 287 8.86 -13.16 -5.68
CA SER A 287 8.96 -14.61 -5.63
C SER A 287 8.42 -15.17 -4.33
N GLU A 288 8.74 -14.57 -3.18
CA GLU A 288 8.25 -15.05 -1.89
C GLU A 288 6.73 -14.91 -1.78
N VAL A 289 6.20 -13.75 -2.15
CA VAL A 289 4.77 -13.47 -2.07
C VAL A 289 3.99 -14.35 -3.05
N ALA A 290 4.42 -14.44 -4.32
CA ALA A 290 3.78 -15.30 -5.32
C ALA A 290 3.86 -16.79 -4.98
N ASN A 291 4.97 -17.26 -4.38
CA ASN A 291 5.09 -18.66 -3.97
C ASN A 291 4.18 -18.98 -2.77
N ASN A 292 4.02 -18.08 -1.81
CA ASN A 292 3.10 -18.29 -0.70
C ASN A 292 1.63 -18.20 -1.10
N ASP A 293 1.31 -17.45 -2.15
CA ASP A 293 -0.04 -17.42 -2.75
C ASP A 293 -0.53 -18.83 -3.08
N THR A 294 0.31 -19.60 -3.79
CA THR A 294 0.01 -20.99 -4.18
C THR A 294 -0.12 -21.95 -2.98
N ARG A 295 0.46 -21.59 -1.82
CA ARG A 295 0.38 -22.40 -0.59
C ARG A 295 -0.90 -22.19 0.19
N LEU A 296 -1.67 -21.15 -0.12
CA LEU A 296 -3.00 -20.93 0.46
C LEU A 296 -4.07 -21.88 -0.11
N GLY A 297 -3.69 -22.93 -0.86
CA GLY A 297 -4.58 -24.06 -1.14
C GLY A 297 -5.66 -23.83 -2.21
N GLY A 298 -5.59 -22.73 -2.95
CA GLY A 298 -6.40 -22.48 -4.15
C GLY A 298 -5.68 -22.92 -5.43
N THR A 299 -6.45 -23.28 -6.47
CA THR A 299 -5.92 -23.48 -7.83
C THR A 299 -5.74 -22.18 -8.60
N ASP A 300 -6.32 -21.08 -8.10
CA ASP A 300 -6.26 -19.75 -8.69
C ASP A 300 -5.42 -18.81 -7.80
N PRO A 301 -4.56 -17.97 -8.37
CA PRO A 301 -3.78 -17.00 -7.61
C PRO A 301 -4.73 -16.03 -6.86
N VAL A 302 -4.50 -15.84 -5.56
CA VAL A 302 -5.34 -14.99 -4.69
C VAL A 302 -5.07 -13.51 -4.96
N PHE A 303 -3.96 -13.18 -5.64
CA PHE A 303 -3.63 -11.81 -6.06
C PHE A 303 -2.81 -11.74 -7.35
N ALA A 304 -2.94 -10.61 -8.07
CA ALA A 304 -2.18 -10.31 -9.28
C ALA A 304 -1.02 -9.36 -8.96
N LEU A 305 0.10 -9.90 -8.48
CA LEU A 305 1.29 -9.11 -8.11
C LEU A 305 2.16 -8.81 -9.34
N SER A 306 2.80 -7.63 -9.38
CA SER A 306 3.89 -7.39 -10.33
C SER A 306 4.97 -6.46 -9.77
N VAL A 307 6.10 -6.42 -10.47
CA VAL A 307 7.25 -5.54 -10.19
C VAL A 307 7.52 -4.68 -11.41
N VAL A 308 7.43 -3.35 -11.27
CA VAL A 308 7.64 -2.42 -12.39
C VAL A 308 8.72 -1.40 -12.07
N LYS A 309 9.44 -0.98 -13.10
CA LYS A 309 10.31 0.21 -13.05
C LYS A 309 9.51 1.42 -13.52
N PRO A 310 9.19 2.40 -12.65
CA PRO A 310 8.37 3.55 -13.03
C PRO A 310 8.93 4.31 -14.23
N SER A 311 10.27 4.41 -14.35
CA SER A 311 10.92 5.07 -15.48
C SER A 311 10.60 4.47 -16.85
N GLY A 312 10.13 3.21 -16.91
CA GLY A 312 9.68 2.56 -18.14
C GLY A 312 8.49 3.26 -18.78
N ILE A 313 7.66 3.94 -17.97
CA ILE A 313 6.47 4.66 -18.42
C ILE A 313 6.79 5.78 -19.43
N ARG A 314 8.01 6.32 -19.37
CA ARG A 314 8.52 7.34 -20.32
C ARG A 314 8.57 6.84 -21.75
N LYS A 315 8.62 5.51 -21.96
CA LYS A 315 8.56 4.88 -23.29
C LYS A 315 7.16 4.38 -23.61
N VAL A 316 6.44 3.86 -22.62
CA VAL A 316 5.09 3.29 -22.80
C VAL A 316 4.07 4.37 -23.17
N ILE A 317 4.04 5.51 -22.48
CA ILE A 317 3.04 6.57 -22.76
C ILE A 317 3.16 7.09 -24.21
N PRO A 318 4.35 7.46 -24.72
CA PRO A 318 4.46 7.87 -26.12
C PRO A 318 4.04 6.80 -27.12
N ALA A 319 4.38 5.53 -26.86
CA ALA A 319 3.98 4.42 -27.73
C ALA A 319 2.46 4.22 -27.73
N LEU A 320 1.83 4.29 -26.57
CA LEU A 320 0.38 4.22 -26.44
C LEU A 320 -0.31 5.39 -27.15
N ASN A 321 0.19 6.62 -26.97
CA ASN A 321 -0.34 7.79 -27.67
C ASN A 321 -0.21 7.67 -29.19
N ALA A 322 0.91 7.14 -29.69
CA ALA A 322 1.12 6.90 -31.11
C ALA A 322 0.15 5.83 -31.65
N TYR A 323 -0.05 4.75 -30.90
CA TYR A 323 -1.04 3.71 -31.23
C TYR A 323 -2.45 4.29 -31.31
N VAL A 324 -2.90 4.99 -30.26
CA VAL A 324 -4.22 5.64 -30.23
C VAL A 324 -4.38 6.63 -31.39
N SER A 325 -3.35 7.43 -31.68
CA SER A 325 -3.38 8.37 -32.83
C SER A 325 -3.52 7.63 -34.16
N ALA A 326 -2.85 6.49 -34.32
CA ALA A 326 -2.95 5.67 -35.54
C ALA A 326 -4.35 5.06 -35.69
N VAL A 327 -4.92 4.52 -34.61
CA VAL A 327 -6.29 3.98 -34.59
C VAL A 327 -7.31 5.08 -34.95
N MET A 328 -7.20 6.26 -34.32
CA MET A 328 -8.10 7.39 -34.61
C MET A 328 -7.96 7.89 -36.05
N LYS A 329 -6.74 7.90 -36.61
CA LYS A 329 -6.49 8.30 -38.00
C LYS A 329 -7.02 7.28 -39.00
N ALA A 330 -7.02 5.99 -38.67
CA ALA A 330 -7.55 4.95 -39.55
C ALA A 330 -9.07 5.07 -39.77
N GLN A 331 -9.78 5.72 -38.83
CA GLN A 331 -11.25 5.86 -38.84
C GLN A 331 -12.01 4.52 -38.94
N ASP A 332 -11.35 3.42 -38.59
CA ASP A 332 -11.92 2.07 -38.60
C ASP A 332 -12.49 1.75 -37.20
N LEU A 333 -13.65 2.35 -36.92
CA LEU A 333 -14.33 2.21 -35.64
C LEU A 333 -14.74 0.75 -35.38
N ASP A 334 -15.16 0.03 -36.41
CA ASP A 334 -15.63 -1.35 -36.28
C ASP A 334 -14.49 -2.28 -35.86
N SER A 335 -13.31 -2.17 -36.47
CA SER A 335 -12.14 -2.93 -36.04
C SER A 335 -11.68 -2.54 -34.63
N ALA A 336 -11.76 -1.25 -34.26
CA ALA A 336 -11.39 -0.81 -32.92
C ALA A 336 -12.35 -1.35 -31.85
N LEU A 337 -13.65 -1.37 -32.13
CA LEU A 337 -14.67 -1.96 -31.26
C LEU A 337 -14.51 -3.48 -31.16
N ALA A 338 -14.30 -4.15 -32.30
CA ALA A 338 -14.04 -5.60 -32.32
C ALA A 338 -12.77 -5.98 -31.56
N ALA A 339 -11.71 -5.16 -31.64
CA ALA A 339 -10.50 -5.37 -30.87
C ALA A 339 -10.75 -5.21 -29.37
N ARG A 340 -11.52 -4.20 -28.94
CA ARG A 340 -11.88 -3.98 -27.53
C ARG A 340 -12.66 -5.15 -26.95
N ASP A 341 -13.62 -5.68 -27.70
CA ASP A 341 -14.55 -6.71 -27.20
C ASP A 341 -13.93 -8.13 -27.15
N ASN A 342 -12.69 -8.28 -27.65
CA ASN A 342 -11.92 -9.54 -27.62
C ASN A 342 -10.77 -9.55 -26.59
N VAL A 343 -10.72 -8.55 -25.69
CA VAL A 343 -9.78 -8.48 -24.54
C VAL A 343 -10.55 -8.74 -23.26
#